data_AF-A0A1D1Z8D3-F1
#
_entry.id   AF-A0A1D1Z8D3-F1
#
_cell.length_a   1.000
_cell.length_b   1.000
_cell.length_c   1.000
_cell.angle_alpha   90.00
_cell.angle_beta   90.00
_cell.angle_gamma   90.00
#
_symmetry.space_group_name_H-M   'P 1'
#
loop_
_entity.id
_entity.type
_entity.pdbx_description
1 polymer ?
#
loop_
_entity_poly.entity_id
_entity_poly.type
_entity_poly.pdbx_seq_one_letter_code
_entity_poly.pdbx_strand_id
1 'polypeptide(L)'
;QMTKGTSSFGKRHTKSHALCPRCGRHAFHRQKKRCAACAYPAARTRRYNWSIKAIRRKTTGTGRERHLKEVRKQWKNGFRSGLAPSFRKKLATAINTQSS
;
A
#
# COMPACT_ATOMS: atom_id res chain seq x y z
N GLN A 1 -2.89 29.07 -41.72
CA GLN A 1 -4.02 29.12 -40.76
C GLN A 1 -3.65 28.35 -39.50
N MET A 2 -3.68 29.01 -38.34
CA MET A 2 -3.39 28.36 -37.06
C MET A 2 -4.64 27.61 -36.59
N THR A 3 -4.80 26.37 -37.05
CA THR A 3 -5.94 25.53 -36.66
C THR A 3 -5.73 24.97 -35.26
N LYS A 4 -6.71 25.08 -34.38
CA LYS A 4 -6.69 24.43 -33.07
C LYS A 4 -7.10 22.96 -33.27
N GLY A 5 -6.38 22.00 -32.68
CA GLY A 5 -6.70 20.57 -32.83
C GLY A 5 -5.63 19.80 -33.63
N THR A 6 -5.97 19.28 -34.81
CA THR A 6 -5.15 18.30 -35.56
C THR A 6 -3.69 18.73 -35.74
N SER A 7 -3.45 19.96 -36.21
CA SER A 7 -2.08 20.48 -36.39
C SER A 7 -1.30 20.59 -35.07
N SER A 8 -1.99 20.82 -33.95
CA SER A 8 -1.40 20.89 -32.61
C SER A 8 -1.13 19.52 -31.99
N PHE A 9 -1.92 18.49 -32.33
CA PHE A 9 -1.74 17.13 -31.79
C PHE A 9 -0.46 16.48 -32.32
N GLY A 10 -0.09 16.71 -33.59
CA GLY A 10 1.14 16.18 -34.18
C GLY A 10 2.42 16.61 -33.46
N LYS A 11 2.39 17.75 -32.75
CA LYS A 11 3.55 18.28 -31.99
C LYS A 11 3.68 17.74 -30.56
N ARG A 12 2.79 16.84 -30.10
CA ARG A 12 2.76 16.36 -28.70
C ARG A 12 3.74 15.21 -28.40
N HIS A 13 5.03 15.43 -28.67
CA HIS A 13 6.09 14.43 -28.40
C HIS A 13 6.67 14.54 -26.98
N THR A 14 6.66 15.73 -26.36
CA THR A 14 7.14 15.93 -24.98
C THR A 14 6.14 15.41 -23.94
N LYS A 15 6.62 14.73 -22.89
CA LYS A 15 5.77 14.17 -21.84
C LYS A 15 5.88 14.95 -20.53
N SER A 16 4.76 15.53 -20.08
CA SER A 16 4.70 16.24 -18.79
C SER A 16 4.66 15.29 -17.59
N HIS A 17 3.97 14.16 -17.73
CA HIS A 17 3.81 13.14 -16.69
C HIS A 17 4.66 11.90 -16.96
N ALA A 18 5.00 11.17 -15.88
CA ALA A 18 5.70 9.90 -15.87
C ALA A 18 5.12 8.97 -14.79
N LEU A 19 5.58 7.72 -14.76
CA LEU A 19 5.28 6.78 -13.68
C LEU A 19 5.86 7.29 -12.35
N CYS A 20 5.06 7.21 -11.29
CA CYS A 20 5.47 7.59 -9.95
C CYS A 20 6.04 6.37 -9.18
N PRO A 21 7.22 6.49 -8.54
CA PRO A 21 7.84 5.38 -7.81
C PRO A 21 7.01 4.92 -6.60
N ARG A 22 6.27 5.84 -5.93
CA ARG A 22 5.47 5.49 -4.74
C ARG A 22 4.17 4.77 -5.07
N CYS A 23 3.42 5.25 -6.07
CA CYS A 23 2.06 4.75 -6.33
C CYS A 23 1.88 4.02 -7.66
N GLY A 24 2.91 3.93 -8.50
CA GLY A 24 2.86 3.24 -9.80
C GLY A 24 1.98 3.92 -10.86
N ARG A 25 1.35 5.06 -10.57
CA ARG A 25 0.48 5.76 -11.53
C ARG A 25 1.28 6.71 -12.41
N HIS A 26 0.85 6.88 -13.66
CA HIS A 26 1.40 7.87 -14.60
C HIS A 26 0.94 9.30 -14.27
N ALA A 27 1.38 9.80 -13.11
CA ALA A 27 0.94 11.07 -12.52
C ALA A 27 2.10 11.92 -11.98
N PHE A 28 3.35 11.47 -12.13
CA PHE A 28 4.51 12.23 -11.69
C PHE A 28 4.85 13.33 -12.68
N HIS A 29 4.71 14.60 -12.30
CA HIS A 29 5.06 15.72 -13.17
C HIS A 29 6.58 15.90 -13.23
N ARG A 30 7.18 15.77 -14.42
CA ARG A 30 8.65 15.76 -14.59
C ARG A 30 9.34 17.07 -14.24
N GLN A 31 8.75 18.21 -14.62
CA GLN A 31 9.30 19.54 -14.33
C GLN A 31 9.08 19.93 -12.87
N LYS A 32 7.83 19.88 -12.39
CA LYS A 32 7.45 20.24 -11.02
C LYS A 32 7.85 19.22 -9.95
N LYS A 33 8.46 18.11 -10.35
CA LYS A 33 8.90 17.00 -9.50
C LYS A 33 7.86 16.54 -8.47
N ARG A 34 6.57 16.55 -8.83
CA ARG A 34 5.46 16.26 -7.90
C ARG A 34 4.43 15.34 -8.51
N CYS A 35 4.01 14.32 -7.75
CA CYS A 35 2.96 13.40 -8.18
C CYS A 35 1.57 13.99 -7.93
N ALA A 36 0.76 14.10 -8.98
CA ALA A 36 -0.62 14.54 -8.87
C ALA A 36 -1.50 13.55 -8.09
N ALA A 37 -1.16 12.26 -8.00
CA ALA A 37 -1.97 11.25 -7.32
C ALA A 37 -1.67 11.10 -5.82
N CYS A 38 -0.39 10.96 -5.45
CA CYS A 38 0.04 10.68 -4.08
C CYS A 38 0.86 11.81 -3.43
N ALA A 39 1.16 12.89 -4.17
CA ALA A 39 2.02 14.01 -3.76
C ALA A 39 3.48 13.67 -3.46
N TYR A 40 4.01 12.51 -3.90
CA TYR A 40 5.46 12.26 -3.91
C TYR A 40 6.22 13.46 -4.49
N PRO A 41 7.27 14.00 -3.84
CA PRO A 41 8.04 13.42 -2.73
C PRO A 41 7.51 13.67 -1.31
N ALA A 42 6.43 14.44 -1.11
CA ALA A 42 5.92 14.80 0.22
C ALA A 42 5.75 13.58 1.14
N ALA A 43 6.07 13.71 2.43
CA ALA A 43 6.01 12.61 3.39
C ALA A 43 4.59 12.02 3.50
N ARG A 44 3.57 12.88 3.59
CA ARG A 44 2.18 12.46 3.68
C ARG A 44 1.60 12.18 2.29
N THR A 45 0.87 11.07 2.19
CA THR A 45 0.12 10.75 0.96
C THR A 45 -1.06 11.71 0.80
N ARG A 46 -1.18 12.34 -0.38
CA ARG A 46 -2.28 13.26 -0.70
C ARG A 46 -3.65 12.61 -0.46
N ARG A 47 -4.53 13.26 0.29
CA ARG A 47 -5.94 12.89 0.48
C ARG A 47 -6.80 14.15 0.38
N TYR A 48 -7.92 14.05 -0.32
CA TYR A 48 -8.94 15.11 -0.38
C TYR A 48 -10.29 14.49 -0.03
N ASN A 49 -10.98 15.05 0.96
CA ASN A 49 -12.23 14.49 1.48
C ASN A 49 -13.38 14.58 0.48
N TRP A 50 -13.38 15.61 -0.37
CA TRP A 50 -14.31 15.72 -1.50
C TRP A 50 -14.15 14.61 -2.56
N SER A 51 -13.04 13.86 -2.55
CA SER A 51 -12.76 12.80 -3.52
C SER A 51 -12.94 11.41 -2.91
N ILE A 52 -14.16 11.09 -2.48
CA ILE A 52 -14.52 9.84 -1.77
C ILE A 52 -14.09 8.59 -2.56
N LYS A 53 -14.42 8.53 -3.86
CA LYS A 53 -14.06 7.40 -4.74
C LYS A 53 -12.55 7.24 -4.87
N ALA A 54 -11.79 8.33 -4.89
CA ALA A 54 -10.33 8.26 -4.96
C ALA A 54 -9.71 7.77 -3.64
N ILE A 55 -10.32 8.09 -2.50
CA ILE A 55 -9.93 7.53 -1.19
C ILE A 55 -10.15 6.01 -1.19
N ARG A 56 -11.34 5.54 -1.58
CA ARG A 56 -11.68 4.11 -1.59
C ARG A 56 -10.71 3.26 -2.43
N ARG A 57 -10.24 3.77 -3.56
CA ARG A 57 -9.31 3.04 -4.46
C ARG A 57 -7.91 2.78 -3.85
N LYS A 58 -7.50 3.51 -2.81
CA LYS A 58 -6.14 3.46 -2.25
C LYS A 58 -6.10 3.20 -0.74
N THR A 59 -7.24 3.01 -0.12
CA THR A 59 -7.33 2.76 1.31
C THR A 59 -6.77 1.39 1.65
N THR A 60 -6.41 1.17 2.92
CA THR A 60 -6.09 -0.16 3.47
C THR A 60 -7.22 -1.14 3.12
N GLY A 61 -6.89 -2.37 2.75
CA GLY A 61 -7.84 -3.35 2.22
C GLY A 61 -7.61 -3.73 0.76
N THR A 62 -7.17 -2.78 -0.08
CA THR A 62 -7.12 -3.00 -1.54
C THR A 62 -5.84 -3.68 -2.04
N GLY A 63 -4.82 -3.75 -1.19
CA GLY A 63 -3.49 -4.27 -1.55
C GLY A 63 -3.26 -5.72 -1.15
N ARG A 64 -1.99 -6.14 -1.16
CA ARG A 64 -1.59 -7.51 -0.75
C ARG A 64 -1.79 -7.77 0.74
N GLU A 65 -1.66 -6.73 1.57
CA GLU A 65 -1.84 -6.78 3.03
C GLU A 65 -1.06 -7.88 3.74
N ARG A 66 0.18 -8.17 3.28
CA ARG A 66 1.00 -9.29 3.79
C ARG A 66 1.07 -9.30 5.32
N HIS A 67 1.52 -8.20 5.90
CA HIS A 67 1.65 -8.06 7.35
C HIS A 67 0.30 -8.08 8.09
N LEU A 68 -0.68 -7.28 7.65
CA LEU A 68 -1.97 -7.19 8.35
C LEU A 68 -2.74 -8.53 8.35
N LYS A 69 -2.62 -9.33 7.28
CA LYS A 69 -3.21 -10.67 7.22
C LYS A 69 -2.57 -11.63 8.22
N GLU A 70 -1.25 -11.58 8.36
CA GLU A 70 -0.51 -12.36 9.35
C GLU A 70 -0.87 -11.92 10.77
N VAL A 71 -0.87 -10.62 11.04
CA VAL A 71 -1.27 -10.05 12.33
C VAL A 71 -2.68 -10.48 12.70
N ARG A 72 -3.64 -10.46 11.77
CA ARG A 72 -5.00 -10.95 12.03
C ARG A 72 -5.03 -12.44 12.40
N LYS A 73 -4.18 -13.28 11.81
CA LYS A 73 -4.05 -14.70 12.18
C LYS A 73 -3.42 -14.85 13.57
N GLN A 74 -2.36 -14.11 13.85
CA GLN A 74 -1.68 -14.11 15.14
C GLN A 74 -2.60 -13.61 16.26
N TRP A 75 -3.40 -12.58 16.00
CA TRP A 75 -4.38 -12.03 16.94
C TRP A 75 -5.40 -13.09 17.39
N LYS A 76 -5.95 -13.86 16.45
CA LYS A 76 -6.85 -15.00 16.76
C LYS A 76 -6.16 -16.07 17.62
N ASN A 77 -4.85 -16.18 17.49
CA ASN A 77 -4.03 -17.14 18.22
C ASN A 77 -3.37 -16.54 19.48
N GLY A 78 -3.75 -15.32 19.88
CA GLY A 78 -3.24 -14.64 21.08
C GLY A 78 -1.77 -14.20 21.01
N PHE A 79 -1.27 -13.88 19.81
CA PHE A 79 0.13 -13.49 19.55
C PHE A 79 1.17 -14.45 20.13
N ARG A 80 0.81 -15.74 20.25
CA ARG A 80 1.70 -16.78 20.76
C ARG A 80 2.96 -16.88 19.90
N SER A 81 4.11 -16.59 20.52
CA SER A 81 5.45 -16.77 19.96
C SER A 81 6.12 -18.01 20.56
N GLY A 82 7.15 -18.57 19.93
CA GLY A 82 7.92 -19.73 20.44
C GLY A 82 7.52 -21.11 19.86
N LEU A 83 7.89 -22.17 20.59
CA LEU A 83 7.95 -23.58 20.15
C LEU A 83 6.75 -24.12 19.35
N ALA A 84 7.00 -25.16 18.53
CA ALA A 84 5.97 -25.80 17.74
C ALA A 84 4.83 -26.36 18.64
N PRO A 85 3.59 -26.47 18.11
CA PRO A 85 2.43 -26.88 18.90
C PRO A 85 2.61 -28.22 19.64
N SER A 86 3.34 -29.16 19.04
CA SER A 86 3.66 -30.47 19.62
C SER A 86 4.55 -30.35 20.87
N PHE A 87 5.59 -29.52 20.80
CA PHE A 87 6.50 -29.28 21.93
C PHE A 87 5.81 -28.52 23.07
N ARG A 88 4.91 -27.58 22.76
CA ARG A 88 4.12 -26.89 23.81
C ARG A 88 3.19 -27.83 24.55
N LYS A 89 2.53 -28.76 23.86
CA LYS A 89 1.68 -29.78 24.50
C LYS A 89 2.50 -30.64 25.46
N LYS A 90 3.64 -31.16 24.99
CA LYS A 90 4.55 -31.97 25.83
C LYS A 90 5.03 -31.21 27.06
N LEU A 91 5.43 -29.94 26.90
CA LEU A 91 5.88 -29.09 28.00
C LEU A 91 4.76 -28.85 29.02
N ALA A 92 3.54 -28.56 28.56
CA ALA A 92 2.39 -28.34 29.43
C ALA A 92 2.01 -29.61 30.23
N THR A 93 2.10 -30.79 29.60
CA THR A 93 1.87 -32.07 30.30
C THR A 93 2.96 -32.35 31.34
N ALA A 94 4.23 -32.12 30.99
CA ALA A 94 5.37 -32.33 31.90
C ALA A 94 5.33 -31.42 33.14
N ILE A 95 4.89 -30.17 32.98
CA ILE A 95 4.72 -29.23 34.11
C ILE A 95 3.62 -29.72 35.05
N ASN A 96 2.46 -30.15 34.53
CA ASN A 96 1.36 -30.64 35.37
C ASN A 96 1.68 -31.92 36.16
N THR A 97 2.56 -32.79 35.63
CA THR A 97 2.98 -34.03 36.31
C THR A 97 4.01 -33.82 37.42
N GLN A 98 4.62 -32.64 37.55
CA GLN A 98 5.60 -32.34 38.61
C GLN A 98 4.98 -31.65 39.83
N SER A 99 3.73 -31.22 39.73
CA SER A 99 2.99 -30.51 40.78
C SER A 99 1.89 -31.37 41.44
N SER A 100 1.96 -32.69 41.29
CA SER A 100 1.23 -33.72 42.06
C SER A 100 2.25 -34.62 42.73
#